data_AF-A0A523W836-F1
#
_entry.id   AF-A0A523W836-F1
#
_cell.length_a   1.000
_cell.length_b   1.000
_cell.length_c   1.000
_cell.angle_alpha   90.00
_cell.angle_beta   90.00
_cell.angle_gamma   90.00
#
_symmetry.space_group_name_H-M   'P 1'
#
loop_
_entity.id
_entity.type
_entity.pdbx_description
1 polymer ?
#
loop_
_entity_poly.entity_id
_entity_poly.type
_entity_poly.pdbx_seq_one_letter_code
_entity_poly.pdbx_strand_id
1 'polypeptide(L)'
;MSEIHISDIPIPLVNYIYLIKRHKSPYYDIAQHIVKEMERHYERTGRTPGVVFTINPRVLQDEIEKKVENEKLTTVNICRTILALLYGSSLHEEDDFYVTTTSRGRRNYHIKINNHTLSSMFRLI
;
A
#
# COMPACT_ATOMS: atom_id res chain seq x y z
N MET A 1 14.22 11.08 -14.86
CA MET A 1 13.37 10.32 -13.92
C MET A 1 13.97 10.53 -12.55
N SER A 2 13.28 11.28 -11.68
CA SER A 2 13.76 11.57 -10.33
C SER A 2 13.55 10.34 -9.45
N GLU A 3 14.64 9.74 -9.00
CA GLU A 3 14.63 8.76 -7.92
C GLU A 3 14.00 9.42 -6.70
N ILE A 4 12.98 8.80 -6.11
CA ILE A 4 12.46 9.24 -4.81
C ILE A 4 13.54 8.88 -3.79
N HIS A 5 14.29 9.89 -3.34
CA HIS A 5 15.27 9.67 -2.30
C HIS A 5 14.53 9.43 -0.98
N ILE A 6 15.01 8.49 -0.17
CA ILE A 6 14.44 8.21 1.16
C ILE A 6 14.38 9.47 2.04
N SER A 7 15.21 10.48 1.74
CA SER A 7 15.20 11.82 2.35
C SER A 7 13.87 12.57 2.18
N ASP A 8 13.12 12.27 1.13
CA ASP A 8 11.91 13.01 0.75
C ASP A 8 10.65 12.37 1.37
N ILE A 9 10.82 11.20 1.99
CA ILE A 9 9.75 10.47 2.67
C ILE A 9 9.70 10.96 4.14
N PRO A 10 8.54 11.38 4.65
CA PRO A 10 8.39 11.74 6.06
C PRO A 10 8.95 10.65 6.99
N ILE A 11 9.78 11.05 7.96
CA ILE A 11 10.46 10.14 8.92
C ILE A 11 9.53 9.05 9.47
N PRO A 12 8.27 9.34 9.87
CA PRO A 12 7.38 8.29 10.36
C PRO A 12 7.16 7.14 9.36
N LEU A 13 7.17 7.39 8.05
CA LEU A 13 6.97 6.35 7.03
C LEU A 13 8.22 5.50 6.80
N VAL A 14 9.43 6.06 6.99
CA VAL A 14 10.70 5.33 6.88
C VAL A 14 10.73 4.15 7.86
N ASN A 15 10.22 4.35 9.08
CA ASN A 15 10.11 3.28 10.07
C ASN A 15 9.17 2.15 9.60
N TYR A 16 8.06 2.48 8.94
CA TYR A 16 7.12 1.47 8.44
C TYR A 16 7.69 0.73 7.22
N ILE A 17 8.45 1.40 6.36
CA ILE A 17 9.20 0.74 5.27
C ILE A 17 10.12 -0.33 5.84
N TYR A 18 10.85 0.00 6.90
CA TYR A 18 11.74 -0.94 7.57
C TYR A 18 11.00 -2.09 8.25
N LEU A 19 9.86 -1.83 8.87
CA LEU A 19 9.01 -2.87 9.47
C LEU A 19 8.49 -3.85 8.40
N ILE A 20 8.10 -3.35 7.23
CA ILE A 20 7.70 -4.17 6.08
C ILE A 20 8.89 -5.03 5.61
N LYS A 21 10.04 -4.41 5.31
CA LYS A 21 11.26 -5.11 4.83
C LYS A 21 11.80 -6.15 5.80
N ARG A 22 11.51 -6.01 7.09
CA ARG A 22 11.89 -6.97 8.14
C ARG A 22 10.81 -7.98 8.49
N HIS A 23 9.78 -8.07 7.66
CA HIS A 23 8.65 -8.98 7.82
C HIS A 23 7.99 -8.90 9.20
N LYS A 24 7.89 -7.68 9.77
CA LYS A 24 7.27 -7.47 11.08
C LYS A 24 5.75 -7.41 10.96
N SER A 25 5.06 -8.29 11.68
CA SER A 25 3.61 -8.26 11.84
C SER A 25 3.18 -7.03 12.68
N PRO A 26 2.01 -6.41 12.41
CA PRO A 26 1.08 -6.71 11.31
C PRO A 26 1.45 -6.02 9.98
N TYR A 27 2.51 -5.21 9.94
CA TYR A 27 2.84 -4.33 8.81
C TYR A 27 3.12 -5.11 7.52
N TYR A 28 3.91 -6.17 7.63
CA TYR A 28 4.20 -7.06 6.50
C TYR A 28 2.95 -7.80 6.03
N ASP A 29 2.10 -8.27 6.95
CA ASP A 29 0.87 -9.00 6.61
C ASP A 29 -0.10 -8.12 5.82
N ILE A 30 -0.23 -6.85 6.22
CA ILE A 30 -1.01 -5.84 5.50
C ILE A 30 -0.45 -5.63 4.09
N ALA A 31 0.87 -5.38 3.98
CA ALA A 31 1.51 -5.13 2.69
C ALA A 31 1.35 -6.32 1.74
N GLN A 32 1.61 -7.53 2.24
CA GLN A 32 1.47 -8.76 1.46
C GLN A 32 0.02 -9.00 1.02
N HIS A 33 -0.96 -8.77 1.89
CA HIS A 33 -2.38 -8.89 1.54
C HIS A 33 -2.78 -7.92 0.43
N ILE A 34 -2.34 -6.65 0.50
CA ILE A 34 -2.59 -5.65 -0.54
C ILE A 34 -2.04 -6.12 -1.89
N VAL A 35 -0.76 -6.52 -1.94
CA VAL A 35 -0.11 -6.90 -3.20
C VAL A 35 -0.80 -8.13 -3.83
N LYS A 36 -1.17 -9.12 -3.01
CA LYS A 36 -1.90 -10.33 -3.47
C LYS A 36 -3.32 -10.04 -3.98
N GLU A 37 -4.05 -9.12 -3.35
CA GLU A 37 -5.37 -8.69 -3.84
C GLU A 37 -5.23 -7.87 -5.14
N MET A 38 -4.23 -7.01 -5.23
CA MET A 38 -3.95 -6.20 -6.40
C MET A 38 -3.57 -7.07 -7.62
N GLU A 39 -2.71 -8.08 -7.42
CA GLU A 39 -2.35 -9.06 -8.45
C GLU A 39 -3.59 -9.80 -8.96
N ARG A 40 -4.40 -10.37 -8.06
CA ARG A 40 -5.64 -11.05 -8.44
C ARG A 40 -6.62 -10.14 -9.17
N HIS A 41 -6.73 -8.89 -8.76
CA HIS A 41 -7.58 -7.91 -9.45
C HIS A 41 -7.08 -7.66 -10.87
N TYR A 42 -5.77 -7.47 -11.05
CA TYR A 42 -5.16 -7.26 -12.35
C TYR A 42 -5.37 -8.45 -13.29
N GLU A 43 -5.19 -9.68 -12.79
CA GLU A 43 -5.44 -10.90 -13.56
C GLU A 43 -6.91 -11.03 -13.99
N ARG A 44 -7.86 -10.75 -13.09
CA ARG A 44 -9.30 -10.78 -13.41
C ARG A 44 -9.71 -9.77 -14.48
N THR A 45 -8.96 -8.68 -14.62
CA THR A 45 -9.19 -7.65 -15.65
C THR A 45 -8.50 -7.98 -16.99
N GLY A 46 -7.96 -9.19 -17.15
CA GLY A 46 -7.20 -9.58 -18.33
C GLY A 46 -5.87 -8.83 -18.45
N ARG A 47 -5.33 -8.32 -17.33
CA ARG A 47 -4.13 -7.46 -17.28
C ARG A 47 -4.25 -6.19 -18.13
N THR A 48 -5.46 -5.62 -18.17
CA THR A 48 -5.72 -4.37 -18.90
C THR A 48 -4.92 -3.22 -18.25
N PRO A 49 -4.08 -2.49 -19.01
CA PRO A 49 -3.35 -1.34 -18.48
C PRO A 49 -4.29 -0.23 -17.99
N GLY A 50 -3.93 0.46 -16.92
CA GLY A 50 -4.67 1.61 -16.41
C GLY A 50 -5.86 1.28 -15.50
N VAL A 51 -6.04 0.00 -15.16
CA VAL A 51 -6.99 -0.42 -14.11
C VAL A 51 -6.59 0.21 -12.78
N VAL A 52 -7.56 0.77 -12.05
CA VAL A 52 -7.32 1.40 -10.75
C VAL A 52 -7.75 0.46 -9.62
N PHE A 53 -6.79 0.07 -8.78
CA PHE A 53 -7.07 -0.60 -7.51
C PHE A 53 -7.30 0.44 -6.41
N THR A 54 -8.37 0.30 -5.63
CA THR A 54 -8.67 1.23 -4.53
C THR A 54 -8.57 0.52 -3.19
N ILE A 55 -7.75 1.06 -2.29
CA ILE A 55 -7.63 0.62 -0.91
C ILE A 55 -8.40 1.57 -0.01
N ASN A 56 -9.42 1.04 0.65
CA ASN A 56 -10.09 1.70 1.76
C ASN A 56 -9.51 1.19 3.09
N PRO A 57 -8.87 2.03 3.90
CA PRO A 57 -8.22 1.60 5.15
C PRO A 57 -9.13 0.89 6.15
N ARG A 58 -10.44 1.21 6.17
CA ARG A 58 -11.38 0.55 7.07
C ARG A 58 -11.74 -0.84 6.60
N VAL A 59 -12.03 -0.98 5.30
CA VAL A 59 -12.28 -2.30 4.70
C VAL A 59 -11.05 -3.20 4.87
N LEU A 60 -9.87 -2.65 4.61
CA LEU A 60 -8.61 -3.37 4.82
C LEU A 60 -8.40 -3.75 6.29
N GLN A 61 -8.75 -2.87 7.23
CA GLN A 61 -8.72 -3.18 8.66
C GLN A 61 -9.58 -4.40 8.98
N ASP A 62 -10.86 -4.36 8.57
CA ASP A 62 -11.83 -5.43 8.82
C ASP A 62 -11.40 -6.76 8.18
N GLU A 63 -10.68 -6.72 7.06
CA GLU A 63 -10.13 -7.90 6.37
C GLU A 63 -8.91 -8.49 7.10
N ILE A 64 -8.02 -7.66 7.63
CA ILE A 64 -6.79 -8.10 8.30
C ILE A 64 -7.06 -8.54 9.74
N GLU A 65 -7.96 -7.89 10.45
CA GLU A 65 -8.34 -8.28 11.82
C GLU A 65 -8.91 -9.71 11.88
N LYS A 66 -9.48 -10.21 10.78
CA LYS A 66 -9.93 -11.61 10.66
C LYS A 66 -8.78 -12.62 10.50
N LYS A 67 -7.58 -12.15 10.17
CA LYS A 67 -6.42 -12.99 9.80
C LYS A 67 -5.29 -12.93 10.82
N VAL A 68 -5.20 -11.86 11.59
CA VAL A 68 -4.08 -11.61 12.51
C VAL A 68 -4.63 -11.30 13.90
N GLU A 69 -4.41 -12.21 14.85
CA GLU A 69 -4.64 -11.98 16.28
C GLU A 69 -3.52 -11.10 16.84
N ASN A 70 -3.57 -9.78 16.63
CA ASN A 70 -2.59 -8.85 17.20
C ASN A 70 -3.23 -7.62 17.83
N GLU A 71 -2.63 -7.13 18.91
CA GLU A 71 -3.08 -5.97 19.66
C GLU A 71 -3.11 -4.70 18.78
N LYS A 72 -4.34 -4.23 18.52
CA LYS A 72 -4.72 -2.93 17.92
C LYS A 72 -4.05 -2.60 16.57
N LEU A 73 -4.56 -3.23 15.51
CA LEU A 73 -4.60 -2.57 14.20
C LEU A 73 -5.39 -1.26 14.34
N THR A 74 -4.69 -0.13 14.25
CA THR A 74 -5.34 1.18 14.18
C THR A 74 -5.41 1.61 12.72
N THR A 75 -6.47 2.34 12.35
CA THR A 75 -6.58 2.92 11.00
C THR A 75 -5.36 3.82 10.67
N VAL A 76 -4.74 4.44 11.68
CA VAL A 76 -3.51 5.23 11.51
C VAL A 76 -2.33 4.34 11.09
N ASN A 77 -2.12 3.21 11.76
CA ASN A 77 -1.06 2.27 11.41
C ASN A 77 -1.28 1.68 10.01
N ILE A 78 -2.54 1.38 9.65
CA ILE A 78 -2.89 0.90 8.31
C ILE A 78 -2.56 1.95 7.26
N CYS A 79 -3.02 3.19 7.44
CA CYS A 79 -2.71 4.30 6.53
C CYS A 79 -1.19 4.49 6.34
N ARG A 80 -0.41 4.45 7.43
CA ARG A 80 1.05 4.55 7.37
C ARG A 80 1.69 3.35 6.67
N THR A 81 1.16 2.16 6.88
CA THR A 81 1.64 0.93 6.20
C THR A 81 1.37 0.99 4.70
N ILE A 82 0.18 1.45 4.29
CA ILE A 82 -0.14 1.65 2.87
C ILE A 82 0.84 2.67 2.26
N LEU A 83 0.98 3.86 2.85
CA LEU A 83 1.90 4.87 2.34
C LEU A 83 3.35 4.38 2.31
N ALA A 84 3.79 3.63 3.31
CA ALA A 84 5.12 3.03 3.35
C ALA A 84 5.31 1.98 2.24
N LEU A 85 4.28 1.17 1.93
CA LEU A 85 4.31 0.27 0.77
C LEU A 85 4.45 1.07 -0.53
N LEU A 86 3.66 2.12 -0.73
CA LEU A 86 3.68 2.92 -1.96
C LEU A 86 5.02 3.63 -2.18
N TYR A 87 5.43 4.47 -1.24
CA TYR A 87 6.70 5.20 -1.36
C TYR A 87 7.92 4.28 -1.24
N GLY A 88 7.86 3.24 -0.39
CA GLY A 88 8.93 2.26 -0.26
C GLY A 88 9.16 1.44 -1.53
N SER A 89 8.13 1.30 -2.36
CA SER A 89 8.21 0.65 -3.69
C SER A 89 8.63 1.62 -4.79
N SER A 90 9.06 2.84 -4.44
CA SER A 90 9.44 3.87 -5.40
C SER A 90 8.34 4.23 -6.41
N LEU A 91 7.08 4.13 -5.99
CA LEU A 91 5.95 4.60 -6.79
C LEU A 91 5.79 6.11 -6.65
N HIS A 92 5.45 6.76 -7.75
CA HIS A 92 5.28 8.21 -7.81
C HIS A 92 3.81 8.58 -7.61
N GLU A 93 3.57 9.57 -6.74
CA GLU A 93 2.24 10.15 -6.57
C GLU A 93 1.81 10.88 -7.85
N GLU A 94 0.51 10.87 -8.16
CA GLU A 94 -0.13 11.29 -9.41
C GLU A 94 0.15 10.40 -10.64
N ASP A 95 1.36 9.84 -10.75
CA ASP A 95 1.75 8.96 -11.85
C ASP A 95 1.30 7.52 -11.62
N ASP A 96 1.68 6.90 -10.51
CA ASP A 96 1.39 5.51 -10.18
C ASP A 96 0.23 5.37 -9.19
N PHE A 97 0.07 6.33 -8.28
CA PHE A 97 -1.00 6.32 -7.29
C PHE A 97 -1.45 7.73 -6.91
N TYR A 98 -2.65 7.86 -6.33
CA TYR A 98 -3.12 9.11 -5.75
C TYR A 98 -3.98 8.85 -4.51
N VAL A 99 -4.10 9.85 -3.65
CA VAL A 99 -4.85 9.75 -2.39
C VAL A 99 -6.04 10.70 -2.42
N THR A 100 -7.24 10.17 -2.23
CA THR A 100 -8.43 11.01 -2.04
C THR A 100 -8.80 11.11 -0.57
N THR A 101 -9.35 12.24 -0.16
CA THR A 101 -9.87 12.44 1.19
C THR A 101 -11.34 12.86 1.10
N THR A 102 -12.21 12.11 1.78
CA THR A 102 -13.65 12.45 1.87
C THR A 102 -13.87 13.68 2.76
N SER A 103 -15.05 14.29 2.68
CA SER A 103 -15.44 15.44 3.52
C SER A 103 -15.35 15.17 5.03
N ARG A 104 -15.37 13.90 5.45
CA ARG A 104 -15.20 13.47 6.84
C ARG A 104 -13.75 13.10 7.19
N GLY A 105 -12.78 13.47 6.36
CA GLY A 105 -11.35 13.22 6.59
C GLY A 105 -10.88 11.79 6.33
N ARG A 106 -11.72 10.93 5.72
CA ARG A 106 -11.33 9.52 5.43
C ARG A 106 -10.53 9.45 4.14
N ARG A 107 -9.38 8.80 4.17
CA ARG A 107 -8.51 8.60 3.01
C ARG A 107 -8.87 7.32 2.24
N ASN A 108 -8.73 7.36 0.92
CA ASN A 108 -8.62 6.18 0.07
C ASN A 108 -7.36 6.31 -0.78
N TYR A 109 -6.74 5.17 -1.08
CA TYR A 109 -5.52 5.11 -1.88
C TYR A 109 -5.85 4.43 -3.19
N HIS A 110 -5.53 5.06 -4.30
CA HIS A 110 -5.85 4.59 -5.64
C HIS A 110 -4.56 4.32 -6.38
N ILE A 111 -4.35 3.09 -6.86
CA ILE A 111 -3.13 2.65 -7.49
C ILE A 111 -3.44 2.23 -8.92
N LYS A 112 -2.73 2.78 -9.90
CA LYS A 112 -2.80 2.37 -11.30
C LYS A 112 -2.03 1.05 -11.44
N ILE A 113 -2.74 -0.05 -11.64
CA ILE A 113 -2.11 -1.36 -11.72
C ILE A 113 -1.56 -1.57 -13.13
N ASN A 114 -0.30 -1.99 -13.19
CA ASN A 114 0.38 -2.47 -14.37
C ASN A 114 1.56 -3.36 -13.94
N ASN A 115 2.31 -3.89 -14.91
CA ASN A 115 3.45 -4.75 -14.60
C ASN A 115 4.55 -4.02 -13.82
N HIS A 116 4.73 -2.72 -14.04
CA HIS A 116 5.71 -1.90 -13.32
C HIS A 116 5.33 -1.78 -11.85
N THR A 117 4.10 -1.35 -11.54
CA THR A 117 3.66 -1.14 -10.15
C THR A 117 3.66 -2.42 -9.34
N LEU A 118 3.19 -3.53 -9.92
CA LEU A 118 3.26 -4.86 -9.28
C LEU A 118 4.70 -5.29 -9.02
N SER A 119 5.57 -5.20 -10.03
CA SER A 119 6.98 -5.60 -9.88
C SER A 119 7.71 -4.78 -8.83
N SER A 120 7.46 -3.47 -8.79
CA SER A 120 8.03 -2.56 -7.80
C SER A 120 7.58 -2.92 -6.38
N MET A 121 6.29 -3.21 -6.18
CA MET A 121 5.79 -3.64 -4.87
C MET A 121 6.33 -5.00 -4.44
N PHE A 122 6.40 -5.98 -5.35
CA PHE A 122 6.98 -7.30 -5.07
C PHE A 122 8.46 -7.25 -4.70
N ARG A 123 9.22 -6.23 -5.12
CA ARG A 123 10.62 -6.05 -4.69
C ARG A 123 10.75 -5.52 -3.26
N LEU A 124 9.70 -4.87 -2.74
CA LEU A 124 9.71 -4.34 -1.39
C LEU A 124 9.39 -5.42 -0.34
N ILE A 125 8.50 -6.34 -0.69
CA ILE A 125 7.99 -7.41 0.20
C ILE A 125 8.72 -8.74 0.01
#